data_AF-A0A848IYT7-F1
#
_entry.id   AF-A0A848IYT7-F1
#
_cell.length_a   1.000
_cell.length_b   1.000
_cell.length_c   1.000
_cell.angle_alpha   90.00
_cell.angle_beta   90.00
_cell.angle_gamma   90.00
#
_symmetry.space_group_name_H-M   'P 1'
#
loop_
_entity.id
_entity.type
_entity.pdbx_description
1 polymer ?
#
loop_
_entity_poly.entity_id
_entity_poly.type
_entity_poly.pdbx_seq_one_letter_code
_entity_poly.pdbx_strand_id
1 'polypeptide(L)'
;MENELLIDSSLQNLKLDKLKRRKLLPWWIKMFCWLFMIFGGLSIISLFLGFTGIKPDLSFYGFETNEPFSLFGLIVISLGLFNGITAYLLWTGNDIAIKVAKINAITGLLACLASMFLIPFLQPGFHMKIRIEIMFLIPYLMKLNKIQSAWEGENRQYIRHQNY
;
A
#
# COMPACT_ATOMS: atom_id res chain seq x y z
N MET A 1 -30.03 23.10 -16.01
CA MET A 1 -29.09 24.17 -16.36
C MET A 1 -28.22 24.63 -15.18
N GLU A 2 -28.72 25.38 -14.18
CA GLU A 2 -27.85 25.91 -13.09
C GLU A 2 -27.24 24.79 -12.21
N ASN A 3 -28.05 23.81 -11.77
CA ASN A 3 -27.56 22.65 -11.02
C ASN A 3 -26.55 21.80 -11.81
N GLU A 4 -26.72 21.66 -13.12
CA GLU A 4 -25.78 20.90 -13.97
C GLU A 4 -24.42 21.62 -14.07
N LEU A 5 -24.42 22.95 -14.11
CA LEU A 5 -23.21 23.76 -14.17
C LEU A 5 -22.43 23.76 -12.84
N LEU A 6 -23.14 23.69 -11.70
CA LEU A 6 -22.52 23.49 -10.38
C LEU A 6 -21.96 22.06 -10.22
N ILE A 7 -22.64 21.05 -10.76
CA ILE A 7 -22.13 19.67 -10.75
C ILE A 7 -20.87 19.54 -11.60
N ASP A 8 -20.85 20.07 -12.83
CA ASP A 8 -19.66 19.96 -13.68
C ASP A 8 -18.44 20.69 -13.10
N SER A 9 -18.63 21.90 -12.58
CA SER A 9 -17.54 22.66 -11.93
C SER A 9 -16.99 21.96 -10.68
N SER A 10 -17.85 21.39 -9.82
CA SER A 10 -17.41 20.62 -8.65
C SER A 10 -16.65 19.34 -9.05
N LEU A 11 -17.10 18.62 -10.08
CA LEU A 11 -16.41 17.45 -10.61
C LEU A 11 -15.04 17.80 -11.22
N GLN A 12 -14.94 18.93 -11.92
CA GLN A 12 -13.68 19.43 -12.46
C GLN A 12 -12.68 19.76 -11.34
N ASN A 13 -13.12 20.43 -10.27
CA ASN A 13 -12.30 20.72 -9.10
C ASN A 13 -11.78 19.43 -8.43
N LEU A 14 -12.65 18.43 -8.23
CA LEU A 14 -12.26 17.13 -7.67
C LEU A 14 -11.23 16.40 -8.52
N LYS A 15 -11.34 16.46 -9.86
CA LYS A 15 -10.35 15.86 -10.78
C LYS A 15 -9.01 16.57 -10.69
N LEU A 16 -9.01 17.91 -10.64
CA LEU A 16 -7.79 18.72 -10.52
C LEU A 16 -7.04 18.41 -9.23
N ASP A 17 -7.75 18.28 -8.10
CA ASP A 17 -7.14 17.99 -6.80
C ASP A 17 -6.49 16.60 -6.78
N LYS A 18 -7.17 15.58 -7.35
CA LYS A 18 -6.59 14.24 -7.52
C LYS A 18 -5.32 14.26 -8.37
N LEU A 19 -5.30 15.02 -9.47
CA LEU A 19 -4.12 15.13 -10.35
C LEU A 19 -2.94 15.82 -9.65
N LYS A 20 -3.19 16.89 -8.88
CA LYS A 20 -2.15 17.57 -8.09
C LYS A 20 -1.53 16.64 -7.05
N ARG A 21 -2.35 15.91 -6.30
CA ARG A 21 -1.88 14.92 -5.30
C ARG A 21 -0.94 13.88 -5.91
N ARG A 22 -1.32 13.30 -7.04
CA ARG A 22 -0.47 12.35 -7.79
C ARG A 22 0.85 12.98 -8.26
N LYS A 23 0.88 14.29 -8.51
CA LYS A 23 2.11 15.02 -8.88
C LYS A 23 3.08 15.17 -7.71
N LEU A 24 2.60 15.18 -6.46
CA LEU A 24 3.44 15.24 -5.25
C LEU A 24 4.26 13.96 -5.04
N LEU A 25 3.78 12.83 -5.57
CA LEU A 25 4.48 11.56 -5.45
C LEU A 25 5.74 11.57 -6.35
N PRO A 26 6.93 11.30 -5.78
CA PRO A 26 8.14 11.17 -6.56
C PRO A 26 8.04 9.95 -7.49
N TRP A 27 8.84 9.97 -8.56
CA TRP A 27 8.80 8.93 -9.58
C TRP A 27 9.07 7.52 -9.03
N TRP A 28 9.96 7.36 -8.04
CA TRP A 28 10.21 6.05 -7.45
C TRP A 28 8.98 5.46 -6.74
N ILE A 29 8.21 6.27 -5.99
CA ILE A 29 6.99 5.80 -5.31
C ILE A 29 5.95 5.39 -6.34
N LYS A 30 5.83 6.13 -7.45
CA LYS A 30 4.93 5.78 -8.56
C LYS A 30 5.26 4.41 -9.15
N MET A 31 6.54 4.13 -9.35
CA MET A 31 7.01 2.83 -9.84
C MET A 31 6.64 1.71 -8.87
N PHE A 32 6.93 1.88 -7.57
CA PHE A 32 6.55 0.89 -6.54
C PHE A 32 5.03 0.72 -6.40
N CYS A 33 4.23 1.78 -6.54
CA CYS A 33 2.78 1.66 -6.55
C CYS A 33 2.31 0.74 -7.69
N TRP A 34 2.86 0.93 -8.89
CA TRP A 34 2.49 0.07 -10.02
C TRP A 34 2.89 -1.39 -9.78
N LEU A 35 4.10 -1.61 -9.28
CA LEU A 35 4.58 -2.94 -8.90
C LEU A 35 3.67 -3.61 -7.86
N PHE A 36 3.35 -2.91 -6.76
CA PHE A 36 2.51 -3.46 -5.69
C PHE A 36 1.06 -3.67 -6.12
N MET A 37 0.52 -2.87 -7.03
CA MET A 37 -0.80 -3.14 -7.62
C MET A 37 -0.82 -4.47 -8.38
N ILE A 38 0.24 -4.78 -9.14
CA ILE A 38 0.38 -6.06 -9.83
C ILE A 38 0.53 -7.20 -8.83
N PHE A 39 1.39 -7.06 -7.81
CA PHE A 39 1.53 -8.08 -6.76
C PHE A 39 0.23 -8.31 -5.99
N GLY A 40 -0.54 -7.25 -5.71
CA GLY A 40 -1.87 -7.36 -5.11
C GLY A 40 -2.82 -8.15 -6.00
N GLY A 41 -2.83 -7.88 -7.31
CA GLY A 41 -3.59 -8.68 -8.28
C GLY A 41 -3.15 -10.15 -8.34
N LEU A 42 -1.84 -10.40 -8.36
CA LEU A 42 -1.28 -11.76 -8.31
C LEU A 42 -1.64 -12.48 -7.00
N SER A 43 -1.78 -11.77 -5.88
CA SER A 43 -2.21 -12.32 -4.60
C SER A 43 -3.68 -12.78 -4.62
N ILE A 44 -4.54 -12.09 -5.40
CA ILE A 44 -5.90 -12.55 -5.65
C ILE A 44 -5.87 -13.82 -6.50
N ILE A 45 -5.08 -13.81 -7.57
CA ILE A 45 -4.95 -14.96 -8.49
C ILE A 45 -4.41 -16.18 -7.74
N SER A 46 -3.40 -16.02 -6.87
CA SER A 46 -2.84 -17.13 -6.09
C SER A 46 -3.88 -17.74 -5.14
N LEU A 47 -4.79 -16.94 -4.57
CA LEU A 47 -5.90 -17.43 -3.77
C LEU A 47 -6.85 -18.30 -4.61
N PHE A 48 -7.17 -17.88 -5.84
CA PHE A 48 -7.98 -18.69 -6.76
C PHE A 48 -7.28 -19.97 -7.23
N LEU A 49 -5.98 -19.90 -7.54
CA LEU A 49 -5.17 -21.07 -7.90
C LEU A 49 -5.05 -22.08 -6.76
N GLY A 50 -5.10 -21.62 -5.50
CA GLY A 50 -5.17 -22.52 -4.35
C GLY A 50 -6.35 -23.49 -4.44
N PHE A 51 -7.51 -23.06 -4.97
CA PHE A 51 -8.68 -23.93 -5.15
C PHE A 51 -8.50 -24.99 -6.26
N THR A 52 -7.62 -24.74 -7.24
CA THR A 52 -7.36 -25.68 -8.34
C THR A 52 -6.26 -26.69 -8.00
N GLY A 53 -5.70 -26.63 -6.79
CA GLY A 53 -4.61 -27.50 -6.33
C GLY A 53 -3.23 -27.08 -6.82
N ILE A 54 -3.12 -25.97 -7.55
CA ILE A 54 -1.83 -25.39 -7.96
C ILE A 54 -1.20 -24.71 -6.73
N LYS A 55 0.08 -24.99 -6.50
CA LYS A 55 0.86 -24.52 -5.34
C LYS A 55 1.85 -23.43 -5.77
N PRO A 56 1.41 -22.16 -5.90
CA PRO A 56 2.33 -21.07 -6.22
C PRO A 56 3.27 -20.79 -5.06
N ASP A 57 4.55 -20.57 -5.36
CA ASP A 57 5.52 -20.10 -4.38
C ASP A 57 5.22 -18.64 -4.02
N LEU A 58 4.77 -18.44 -2.78
CA LEU A 58 4.42 -17.15 -2.19
C LEU A 58 5.53 -16.75 -1.22
N SER A 59 6.29 -15.71 -1.58
CA SER A 59 7.33 -15.13 -0.73
C SER A 59 7.15 -13.63 -0.57
N PHE A 60 6.88 -13.15 0.65
CA PHE A 60 6.73 -11.71 0.91
C PHE A 60 7.07 -11.33 2.35
N TYR A 61 7.78 -10.21 2.52
CA TYR A 61 8.31 -9.73 3.83
C TYR A 61 8.99 -10.81 4.68
N GLY A 62 9.66 -11.75 4.01
CA GLY A 62 10.39 -12.86 4.63
C GLY A 62 9.57 -14.05 5.07
N PHE A 63 8.25 -14.05 4.83
CA PHE A 63 7.41 -15.25 4.92
C PHE A 63 7.41 -15.96 3.57
N GLU A 64 7.63 -17.28 3.59
CA GLU A 64 7.72 -18.13 2.41
C GLU A 64 6.79 -19.33 2.59
N THR A 65 6.00 -19.66 1.57
CA THR A 65 5.04 -20.77 1.59
C THR A 65 4.65 -21.16 0.17
N ASN A 66 4.44 -22.44 -0.07
CA ASN A 66 3.88 -22.98 -1.32
C ASN A 66 2.40 -23.38 -1.15
N GLU A 67 1.83 -23.18 0.05
CA GLU A 67 0.45 -23.51 0.35
C GLU A 67 -0.37 -22.22 0.59
N PRO A 68 -1.21 -21.79 -0.37
CA PRO A 68 -2.00 -20.55 -0.28
C PRO A 68 -2.95 -20.51 0.92
N PHE A 69 -3.51 -21.66 1.31
CA PHE A 69 -4.46 -21.78 2.43
C PHE A 69 -3.81 -22.10 3.78
N SER A 70 -2.47 -22.16 3.85
CA SER A 70 -1.78 -22.25 5.14
C SER A 70 -1.84 -20.91 5.88
N LEU A 71 -1.57 -20.92 7.19
CA LEU A 71 -1.51 -19.69 7.98
C LEU A 71 -0.53 -18.67 7.39
N PHE A 72 0.67 -19.10 6.99
CA PHE A 72 1.66 -18.25 6.35
C PHE A 72 1.22 -17.80 4.94
N GLY A 73 0.54 -18.67 4.18
CA GLY A 73 -0.05 -18.34 2.87
C GLY A 73 -1.06 -17.21 2.96
N LEU A 74 -2.00 -17.32 3.90
CA LEU A 74 -3.01 -16.31 4.14
C LEU A 74 -2.40 -14.98 4.61
N ILE A 75 -1.35 -15.01 5.45
CA ILE A 75 -0.62 -13.80 5.86
C ILE A 75 0.05 -13.14 4.65
N VAL A 76 0.78 -13.89 3.83
CA VAL A 76 1.46 -13.36 2.63
C VAL A 76 0.45 -12.77 1.65
N ILE A 77 -0.65 -13.48 1.37
CA ILE A 77 -1.73 -12.99 0.50
C ILE A 77 -2.34 -11.72 1.07
N SER A 78 -2.66 -11.69 2.36
CA SER A 78 -3.24 -10.51 3.03
C SER A 78 -2.32 -9.30 2.96
N LEU A 79 -1.02 -9.50 3.18
CA LEU A 79 -0.01 -8.44 3.04
C LEU A 79 0.10 -7.96 1.60
N GLY A 80 0.11 -8.86 0.62
CA GLY A 80 0.11 -8.51 -0.80
C GLY A 80 -1.11 -7.68 -1.21
N LEU A 81 -2.31 -8.11 -0.78
CA LEU A 81 -3.56 -7.37 -1.00
C LEU A 81 -3.52 -5.98 -0.36
N PHE A 82 -3.10 -5.90 0.89
CA PHE A 82 -3.03 -4.62 1.60
C PHE A 82 -2.05 -3.64 0.94
N ASN A 83 -0.91 -4.14 0.47
CA ASN A 83 0.04 -3.35 -0.32
C ASN A 83 -0.56 -2.89 -1.65
N GLY A 84 -1.26 -3.78 -2.36
CA GLY A 84 -1.93 -3.44 -3.62
C GLY A 84 -3.01 -2.36 -3.45
N ILE A 85 -3.86 -2.48 -2.43
CA ILE A 85 -4.90 -1.48 -2.10
C ILE A 85 -4.25 -0.15 -1.74
N THR A 86 -3.23 -0.17 -0.89
CA THR A 86 -2.47 1.03 -0.49
C THR A 86 -1.87 1.73 -1.71
N ALA A 87 -1.24 0.97 -2.59
CA ALA A 87 -0.65 1.46 -3.82
C ALA A 87 -1.69 2.08 -4.76
N TYR A 88 -2.86 1.46 -4.88
CA TYR A 88 -3.98 2.00 -5.65
C TYR A 88 -4.50 3.32 -5.07
N LEU A 89 -4.65 3.44 -3.74
CA LEU A 89 -5.10 4.67 -3.09
C LEU A 89 -4.10 5.83 -3.30
N LEU A 90 -2.81 5.55 -3.16
CA LEU A 90 -1.75 6.52 -3.46
C LEU A 90 -1.76 6.92 -4.94
N TRP A 91 -1.85 5.93 -5.83
CA TRP A 91 -1.86 6.15 -7.26
C TRP A 91 -3.06 6.97 -7.72
N THR A 92 -4.24 6.79 -7.10
CA THR A 92 -5.46 7.53 -7.45
C THR A 92 -5.55 8.92 -6.81
N GLY A 93 -4.67 9.25 -5.86
CA GLY A 93 -4.68 10.55 -5.18
C GLY A 93 -5.78 10.66 -4.11
N ASN A 94 -6.18 9.54 -3.53
CA ASN A 94 -7.25 9.50 -2.52
C ASN A 94 -6.85 10.27 -1.24
N ASP A 95 -7.80 10.87 -0.54
CA ASP A 95 -7.59 11.64 0.68
C ASP A 95 -7.06 10.81 1.86
N ILE A 96 -7.50 9.55 2.00
CA ILE A 96 -6.99 8.64 3.04
C ILE A 96 -5.67 7.96 2.66
N ALA A 97 -5.18 8.15 1.42
CA ALA A 97 -4.04 7.42 0.88
C ALA A 97 -2.78 7.54 1.75
N ILE A 98 -2.45 8.74 2.24
CA ILE A 98 -1.26 8.95 3.09
C ILE A 98 -1.38 8.20 4.41
N LYS A 99 -2.57 8.21 5.04
CA LYS A 99 -2.80 7.51 6.31
C LYS A 99 -2.66 5.99 6.14
N VAL A 100 -3.34 5.44 5.13
CA VAL A 100 -3.26 4.00 4.82
C VAL A 100 -1.83 3.60 4.45
N ALA A 101 -1.12 4.43 3.68
CA ALA A 101 0.26 4.21 3.30
C ALA A 101 1.24 4.16 4.48
N LYS A 102 1.02 4.97 5.51
CA LYS A 102 1.80 4.91 6.76
C LYS A 102 1.51 3.63 7.53
N ILE A 103 0.23 3.25 7.66
CA ILE A 103 -0.15 1.99 8.31
C ILE A 103 0.50 0.82 7.58
N ASN A 104 0.43 0.79 6.25
CA ASN A 104 1.06 -0.24 5.43
C ASN A 104 2.58 -0.33 5.65
N ALA A 105 3.27 0.80 5.73
CA ALA A 105 4.69 0.81 6.05
C ALA A 105 4.99 0.26 7.45
N ILE A 106 4.17 0.59 8.46
CA ILE A 106 4.32 0.05 9.81
C ILE A 106 4.05 -1.47 9.82
N THR A 107 2.99 -1.91 9.15
CA THR A 107 2.66 -3.34 9.01
C THR A 107 3.79 -4.10 8.32
N GLY A 108 4.37 -3.56 7.25
CA GLY A 108 5.53 -4.15 6.58
C GLY A 108 6.76 -4.23 7.49
N LEU A 109 7.01 -3.20 8.30
CA LEU A 109 8.10 -3.21 9.28
C LEU A 109 7.88 -4.30 10.33
N LEU A 110 6.67 -4.40 10.88
CA LEU A 110 6.31 -5.44 11.85
C LEU A 110 6.39 -6.84 11.23
N ALA A 111 5.95 -7.02 9.99
CA ALA A 111 6.05 -8.29 9.27
C ALA A 111 7.51 -8.72 9.07
N CYS A 112 8.40 -7.79 8.68
CA CYS A 112 9.83 -8.06 8.55
C CYS A 112 10.48 -8.41 9.90
N LEU A 113 10.14 -7.69 10.98
CA LEU A 113 10.65 -8.00 12.32
C LEU A 113 10.12 -9.36 12.80
N ALA A 114 8.84 -9.64 12.61
CA ALA A 114 8.23 -10.92 12.94
C ALA A 114 8.90 -12.06 12.16
N SER A 115 9.15 -11.92 10.86
CA SER A 115 9.83 -12.97 10.10
C SER A 115 11.30 -13.15 10.51
N MET A 116 11.99 -12.08 10.87
CA MET A 116 13.39 -12.13 11.33
C MET A 116 13.53 -12.74 12.74
N PHE A 117 12.59 -12.50 13.64
CA PHE A 117 12.67 -12.97 15.02
C PHE A 117 11.83 -14.20 15.34
N LEU A 118 10.75 -14.49 14.61
CA LEU A 118 9.90 -15.65 14.92
C LEU A 118 10.30 -16.89 14.12
N ILE A 119 10.66 -16.75 12.84
CA ILE A 119 10.96 -17.90 11.96
C ILE A 119 12.22 -18.64 12.42
N PRO A 120 13.35 -17.99 12.76
CA PRO A 120 14.55 -18.70 13.21
C PRO A 120 14.39 -19.47 14.53
N PHE A 121 13.36 -19.17 15.33
CA PHE A 121 13.06 -19.93 16.55
C PHE A 121 12.24 -21.19 16.25
N LEU A 122 11.57 -21.25 15.10
CA LEU A 122 10.76 -22.39 14.67
C LEU A 122 11.54 -23.37 13.78
N GLN A 123 12.70 -22.97 13.25
CA GLN A 123 13.51 -23.78 12.34
C GLN A 123 14.95 -23.95 12.87
N PRO A 124 15.50 -25.18 12.89
CA PRO A 124 16.89 -25.40 13.27
C PRO A 124 17.82 -24.89 12.15
N GLY A 125 18.53 -23.79 12.42
CA GLY A 125 19.48 -23.17 11.50
C GLY A 125 19.40 -21.64 11.55
N PHE A 126 20.16 -21.03 12.47
CA PHE A 126 20.11 -19.59 12.71
C PHE A 126 20.87 -18.81 11.63
N HIS A 127 20.20 -18.49 10.52
CA HIS A 127 20.70 -17.57 9.50
C HIS A 127 19.90 -16.26 9.55
N MET A 128 20.42 -15.25 10.25
CA MET A 128 19.83 -13.90 10.23
C MET A 128 20.00 -13.28 8.85
N LYS A 129 18.92 -13.24 8.07
CA LYS A 129 18.85 -12.49 6.81
C LYS A 129 18.32 -11.08 7.11
N ILE A 130 19.21 -10.09 7.16
CA ILE A 130 18.78 -8.68 7.25
C ILE A 130 17.95 -8.35 6.01
N ARG A 131 16.70 -7.91 6.22
CA ARG A 131 15.75 -7.60 5.16
C ARG A 131 16.01 -6.19 4.61
N ILE A 132 16.46 -6.11 3.37
CA ILE A 132 16.73 -4.85 2.65
C ILE A 132 15.44 -4.03 2.51
N GLU A 133 14.27 -4.68 2.60
CA GLU A 133 12.95 -4.06 2.64
C GLU A 133 12.86 -2.93 3.69
N ILE A 134 13.46 -3.13 4.88
CA ILE A 134 13.48 -2.11 5.95
C ILE A 134 14.16 -0.82 5.48
N MET A 135 15.25 -0.94 4.72
CA MET A 135 16.00 0.19 4.17
C MET A 135 15.17 1.03 3.21
N PHE A 136 14.22 0.43 2.48
CA PHE A 136 13.30 1.15 1.59
C PHE A 136 12.08 1.74 2.32
N LEU A 137 11.63 1.13 3.42
CA LEU A 137 10.49 1.60 4.20
C LEU A 137 10.75 2.95 4.89
N ILE A 138 11.97 3.18 5.40
CA ILE A 138 12.36 4.43 6.08
C ILE A 138 12.23 5.66 5.15
N PRO A 139 12.92 5.72 3.98
CA PRO A 139 12.82 6.88 3.08
C PRO A 139 11.39 7.05 2.54
N TYR A 140 10.65 5.96 2.38
CA TYR A 140 9.23 6.00 2.01
C TYR A 140 8.39 6.73 3.08
N LEU A 141 8.50 6.35 4.36
CA LEU A 141 7.81 7.01 5.47
C LEU A 141 8.19 8.49 5.61
N MET A 142 9.48 8.81 5.52
CA MET A 142 9.97 10.19 5.57
C MET A 142 9.33 11.03 4.45
N LYS A 143 9.26 10.47 3.23
CA LYS A 143 8.66 11.17 2.10
C LYS A 143 7.16 11.35 2.27
N LEU A 144 6.42 10.34 2.75
CA LEU A 144 5.00 10.45 3.05
C LEU A 144 4.70 11.54 4.08
N ASN A 145 5.49 11.61 5.16
CA ASN A 145 5.37 12.66 6.17
C ASN A 145 5.59 14.05 5.57
N LYS A 146 6.60 14.20 4.69
CA LYS A 146 6.90 15.48 4.05
C LYS A 146 5.79 15.96 3.11
N ILE A 147 5.13 15.05 2.39
CA ILE A 147 4.04 15.42 1.46
C ILE A 147 2.67 15.47 2.12
N GLN A 148 2.51 14.94 3.34
CA GLN A 148 1.21 14.88 4.03
C GLN A 148 0.56 16.24 4.16
N SER A 149 1.31 17.26 4.59
CA SER A 149 0.76 18.61 4.77
C SER A 149 0.27 19.22 3.45
N ALA A 150 0.96 18.98 2.34
CA ALA A 150 0.54 19.40 1.00
C ALA A 150 -0.65 18.58 0.49
N TRP A 151 -0.72 17.30 0.86
CA TRP A 151 -1.81 16.38 0.49
C TRP A 151 -3.11 16.71 1.23
N GLU A 152 -3.03 17.02 2.52
CA GLU A 152 -4.16 17.32 3.40
C GLU A 152 -4.51 18.82 3.41
N GLY A 153 -3.55 19.70 3.14
CA GLY A 153 -3.72 21.16 3.12
C GLY A 153 -4.79 21.63 2.12
N GLU A 154 -5.04 20.84 1.08
CA GLU A 154 -6.12 21.08 0.12
C GLU A 154 -7.50 20.70 0.69
N ASN A 155 -7.60 19.64 1.51
CA ASN A 155 -8.86 19.27 2.20
C ASN A 155 -9.26 20.28 3.29
N ARG A 156 -8.32 21.04 3.87
CA ARG A 156 -8.60 22.02 4.93
C ARG A 156 -9.29 23.29 4.44
N GLN A 157 -9.17 23.63 3.15
CA GLN A 157 -9.88 24.77 2.54
C GLN A 157 -11.37 24.47 2.42
N TYR A 158 -11.75 23.23 2.06
CA TYR A 158 -13.15 22.81 1.95
C TYR A 158 -13.89 22.75 3.29
N ILE A 159 -13.25 22.25 4.36
CA ILE A 159 -13.89 22.19 5.69
C ILE A 159 -14.15 23.60 6.25
N ARG A 160 -13.35 24.60 5.85
CA ARG A 160 -13.53 25.99 6.30
C ARG A 160 -14.68 26.71 5.60
N HIS A 161 -15.05 26.31 4.38
CA HIS A 161 -16.16 26.92 3.62
C HIS A 161 -17.55 26.32 3.91
N GLN A 162 -17.64 25.17 4.59
CA GLN A 162 -18.92 24.61 5.05
C GLN A 162 -19.34 25.05 6.46
N ASN A 163 -18.53 25.90 7.12
CA ASN A 163 -18.79 26.42 8.47
C ASN A 163 -19.11 27.93 8.48
N TYR A 164 -19.45 28.50 7.32
CA TYR A 164 -20.00 29.85 7.15
C TYR A 164 -21.22 29.76 6.23
#